data_AF-A0A0C3KDT0-F1
#
_entry.id   AF-A0A0C3KDT0-F1
#
_cell.length_a   1.000
_cell.length_b   1.000
_cell.length_c   1.000
_cell.angle_alpha   90.00
_cell.angle_beta   90.00
_cell.angle_gamma   90.00
#
_symmetry.space_group_name_H-M   'P 1'
#
loop_
_entity.id
_entity.type
_entity.pdbx_description
1 polymer ?
#
loop_
_entity_poly.entity_id
_entity_poly.type
_entity_poly.pdbx_seq_one_letter_code
_entity_poly.pdbx_strand_id
1 'polypeptide(L)'
;MNHGTVAIALVQRQVMIIQACRSHARHDRWLDVYTYVPFGDRLFLASPVPYARIASSDLLAIFHFRTPTTDMIELSEQAYQEFMELNAKHRLKYENMWRRRKARRALSW
;
A
#
# COMPACT_ATOMS: atom_id res chain seq x y z
N MET A 1 13.18 -8.46 0.26
CA MET A 1 11.90 -8.75 0.94
C MET A 1 11.61 -10.23 0.76
N ASN A 2 11.50 -11.03 1.82
CA ASN A 2 11.33 -12.48 1.68
C ASN A 2 9.89 -12.84 1.30
N HIS A 3 9.68 -14.03 0.73
CA HIS A 3 8.34 -14.56 0.48
C HIS A 3 7.45 -14.47 1.74
N GLY A 4 6.20 -14.01 1.56
CA GLY A 4 5.22 -13.87 2.64
C GLY A 4 5.40 -12.64 3.53
N THR A 5 6.42 -11.80 3.28
CA THR A 5 6.59 -10.53 4.02
C THR A 5 5.41 -9.60 3.73
N VAL A 6 4.82 -9.04 4.77
CA VAL A 6 3.72 -8.06 4.67
C VAL A 6 4.29 -6.65 4.76
N ALA A 7 3.74 -5.75 3.95
CA ALA A 7 4.20 -4.37 3.85
C ALA A 7 3.05 -3.42 3.46
N ILE A 8 3.32 -2.13 3.53
CA ILE A 8 2.47 -1.06 2.99
C ILE A 8 3.15 -0.53 1.73
N ALA A 9 2.39 -0.39 0.64
CA ALA A 9 2.89 0.17 -0.61
C ALA A 9 1.84 1.02 -1.33
N LEU A 10 2.30 1.78 -2.32
CA LEU A 10 1.44 2.39 -3.32
C LEU A 10 1.18 1.40 -4.44
N VAL A 11 -0.09 1.04 -4.61
CA VAL A 11 -0.58 0.23 -5.73
C VAL A 11 -1.63 1.06 -6.45
N GLN A 12 -1.45 1.31 -7.74
CA GLN A 12 -2.38 2.13 -8.54
C GLN A 12 -2.73 3.49 -7.88
N ARG A 13 -1.75 4.13 -7.22
CA ARG A 13 -1.89 5.40 -6.47
C ARG A 13 -2.73 5.33 -5.18
N GLN A 14 -3.01 4.12 -4.70
CA GLN A 14 -3.69 3.89 -3.42
C GLN A 14 -2.70 3.27 -2.43
N VAL A 15 -2.80 3.67 -1.17
CA VAL A 15 -2.05 3.02 -0.08
C VAL A 15 -2.73 1.70 0.23
N MET A 16 -2.02 0.60 0.06
CA MET A 16 -2.54 -0.75 0.22
C MET A 16 -1.62 -1.60 1.08
N ILE A 17 -2.21 -2.59 1.75
CA ILE A 17 -1.47 -3.71 2.34
C ILE A 17 -1.08 -4.65 1.21
N ILE A 18 0.16 -5.10 1.25
CA ILE A 18 0.72 -6.02 0.27
C ILE A 18 1.46 -7.17 0.95
N GLN A 19 1.59 -8.29 0.25
CA GLN A 19 2.40 -9.43 0.67
C GLN A 19 3.33 -9.85 -0.46
N ALA A 20 4.60 -10.15 -0.17
CA ALA A 20 5.53 -10.59 -1.20
C ALA A 20 5.15 -11.98 -1.75
N CYS A 21 4.88 -12.09 -3.07
CA CYS A 21 4.58 -13.36 -3.73
C CYS A 21 5.79 -14.29 -3.84
N ARG A 22 7.00 -13.73 -3.68
CA ARG A 22 8.27 -14.47 -3.70
C ARG A 22 9.31 -13.71 -2.90
N SER A 23 10.48 -14.33 -2.70
CA SER A 23 11.63 -13.60 -2.17
C SER A 23 12.23 -12.69 -3.25
N HIS A 24 12.43 -11.43 -2.89
CA HIS A 24 13.01 -10.38 -3.71
C HIS A 24 14.32 -9.87 -3.09
N ALA A 25 15.33 -9.67 -3.93
CA ALA A 25 16.62 -9.14 -3.55
C ALA A 25 16.54 -7.62 -3.30
N ARG A 26 17.53 -7.06 -2.60
CA ARG A 26 17.57 -5.63 -2.26
C ARG A 26 17.65 -4.70 -3.48
N HIS A 27 18.23 -5.20 -4.58
CA HIS A 27 18.44 -4.45 -5.82
C HIS A 27 17.36 -4.69 -6.88
N ASP A 28 16.33 -5.48 -6.55
CA ASP A 28 15.20 -5.67 -7.44
C ASP A 28 14.48 -4.34 -7.61
N ARG A 29 14.27 -3.94 -8.86
CA ARG A 29 13.55 -2.70 -9.20
C ARG A 29 12.04 -2.84 -9.07
N TRP A 30 11.56 -4.08 -9.17
CA TRP A 30 10.14 -4.42 -9.21
C TRP A 30 9.86 -5.52 -8.21
N LEU A 31 8.73 -5.40 -7.52
CA LEU A 31 8.25 -6.36 -6.54
C LEU A 31 6.93 -6.95 -7.05
N ASP A 32 6.88 -8.27 -7.11
CA ASP A 32 5.66 -9.04 -7.34
C ASP A 32 4.98 -9.29 -6.00
N VAL A 33 3.74 -8.83 -5.86
CA VAL A 33 3.03 -8.76 -4.59
C VAL A 33 1.57 -9.16 -4.70
N TYR A 34 1.04 -9.76 -3.63
CA TYR A 34 -0.37 -9.87 -3.40
C TYR A 34 -0.89 -8.56 -2.80
N THR A 35 -2.11 -8.15 -3.14
CA THR A 35 -2.70 -6.89 -2.69
C THR A 35 -3.99 -7.13 -1.92
N TYR A 36 -4.23 -6.30 -0.91
CA TYR A 36 -5.36 -6.45 -0.01
C TYR A 36 -6.14 -5.15 0.16
N VAL A 37 -7.45 -5.27 0.29
CA VAL A 37 -8.39 -4.17 0.51
C VAL A 37 -8.97 -4.22 1.92
N PRO A 38 -9.26 -3.08 2.56
CA PRO A 38 -9.90 -3.07 3.87
C PRO A 38 -11.28 -3.74 3.82
N PHE A 39 -11.58 -4.58 4.81
CA PHE A 39 -12.88 -5.22 4.99
C PHE A 39 -13.54 -4.87 6.33
N GLY A 40 -12.75 -4.43 7.30
CA GLY A 40 -13.22 -3.95 8.60
C GLY A 40 -12.06 -3.38 9.40
N ASP A 41 -12.23 -3.29 10.72
CA ASP A 41 -11.16 -2.83 11.60
C ASP A 41 -10.02 -3.84 11.60
N ARG A 42 -8.85 -3.41 11.11
CA ARG A 42 -7.60 -4.19 11.02
C ARG A 42 -7.64 -5.41 10.09
N LEU A 43 -8.79 -5.74 9.53
CA LEU A 43 -8.98 -6.90 8.66
C LEU A 43 -8.97 -6.51 7.19
N PHE A 44 -8.13 -7.19 6.43
CA PHE A 44 -7.92 -6.94 5.01
C PHE A 44 -8.13 -8.22 4.22
N LEU A 45 -8.89 -8.15 3.14
CA LEU A 45 -9.15 -9.27 2.24
C LEU A 45 -8.34 -9.13 0.96
N ALA A 46 -8.04 -10.26 0.33
CA ALA A 46 -7.43 -10.28 -0.99
C ALA A 46 -8.24 -9.41 -1.96
N SER A 47 -7.53 -8.54 -2.67
CA SER A 47 -8.10 -7.66 -3.68
C SER A 47 -8.70 -8.49 -4.83
N PRO A 48 -9.76 -8.00 -5.52
CA PRO A 48 -10.22 -8.57 -6.79
C PRO A 48 -9.13 -8.64 -7.86
N VAL A 49 -8.09 -7.80 -7.73
CA VAL A 49 -6.84 -7.90 -8.49
C VAL A 49 -5.75 -8.34 -7.53
N PRO A 50 -5.71 -9.63 -7.16
CA PRO A 50 -4.91 -10.08 -6.03
C PRO A 50 -3.43 -9.94 -6.32
N TYR A 51 -2.99 -10.00 -7.58
CA TYR A 51 -1.59 -9.93 -7.96
C TYR A 51 -1.25 -8.60 -8.64
N ALA A 52 -0.18 -7.94 -8.19
CA ALA A 52 0.34 -6.72 -8.78
C ALA A 52 1.86 -6.73 -8.86
N ARG A 53 2.40 -5.97 -9.82
CA ARG A 53 3.82 -5.63 -9.89
C ARG A 53 3.99 -4.15 -9.58
N ILE A 54 4.74 -3.84 -8.53
CA ILE A 54 5.02 -2.47 -8.09
C ILE A 54 6.49 -2.15 -8.22
N ALA A 55 6.85 -0.87 -8.32
CA ALA A 55 8.24 -0.45 -8.21
C ALA A 55 8.69 -0.56 -6.74
N SER A 56 9.95 -0.91 -6.51
CA SER A 56 10.50 -0.95 -5.14
C SER A 56 10.46 0.42 -4.44
N SER A 57 10.41 1.51 -5.21
CA SER A 57 10.25 2.89 -4.71
C SER A 57 8.85 3.19 -4.18
N ASP A 58 7.85 2.37 -4.51
CA ASP A 58 6.46 2.54 -4.07
C ASP A 58 6.22 1.90 -2.69
N LEU A 59 7.21 1.22 -2.14
CA LEU A 59 7.17 0.63 -0.80
C LEU A 59 7.24 1.74 0.26
N LEU A 60 6.28 1.75 1.19
CA LEU A 60 6.16 2.79 2.21
C LEU A 60 6.67 2.31 3.57
N ALA A 61 6.32 1.08 3.96
CA ALA A 61 6.75 0.47 5.22
C ALA A 61 6.76 -1.05 5.08
N ILE A 62 7.64 -1.73 5.82
CA ILE A 62 7.71 -3.20 5.87
C ILE A 62 7.42 -3.64 7.29
N PHE A 63 6.51 -4.59 7.45
CA PHE A 63 6.23 -5.16 8.76
C PHE A 63 7.12 -6.37 9.06
N HIS A 64 7.47 -6.53 10.34
CA HIS A 64 8.29 -7.62 10.84
C HIS A 64 7.48 -8.90 11.13
N PHE A 65 6.45 -9.17 10.33
CA PHE A 65 5.70 -10.42 10.41
C PHE A 65 5.45 -10.98 9.01
N ARG A 66 5.10 -12.27 8.98
CA ARG A 66 4.71 -12.99 7.77
C ARG A 66 3.40 -13.68 8.02
N THR A 67 2.60 -13.78 6.98
CA THR A 67 1.37 -14.56 6.99
C THR A 67 1.47 -15.67 5.95
N PRO A 68 1.03 -16.90 6.25
CA PRO A 68 0.94 -17.97 5.25
C PRO A 68 -0.33 -17.86 4.41
N THR A 69 -1.34 -17.12 4.87
CA THR A 69 -2.63 -16.97 4.20
C THR A 69 -2.59 -15.85 3.16
N THR A 70 -3.11 -16.12 1.97
CA THR A 70 -3.17 -15.15 0.87
C THR A 70 -4.56 -14.53 0.71
N ASP A 71 -5.59 -15.10 1.34
CA ASP A 71 -7.00 -14.68 1.25
C ASP A 71 -7.33 -13.52 2.20
N MET A 72 -6.74 -13.53 3.39
CA MET A 72 -7.01 -12.53 4.42
C MET A 72 -5.78 -12.27 5.30
N ILE A 73 -5.66 -11.02 5.74
CA ILE A 73 -4.65 -10.54 6.67
C ILE A 73 -5.33 -9.73 7.76
N GLU A 74 -5.07 -10.11 9.01
CA GLU A 74 -5.35 -9.27 10.17
C GLU A 74 -4.06 -8.56 10.59
N LEU A 75 -4.13 -7.24 10.73
CA LEU A 75 -3.02 -6.45 11.23
C LEU A 75 -3.05 -6.35 12.76
N SER A 76 -1.88 -6.33 13.37
CA SER A 76 -1.76 -5.85 14.75
C SER A 76 -2.25 -4.39 14.86
N GLU A 77 -2.65 -3.99 16.06
CA GLU A 77 -3.07 -2.61 16.33
C GLU A 77 -2.02 -1.60 15.85
N GLN A 78 -0.74 -1.83 16.18
CA GLN A 78 0.36 -0.95 15.79
C GLN A 78 0.50 -0.83 14.26
N ALA A 79 0.47 -1.96 13.55
CA ALA A 79 0.58 -1.97 12.09
C ALA A 79 -0.62 -1.29 11.41
N TYR A 80 -1.81 -1.41 12.00
CA TYR A 80 -3.01 -0.73 11.51
C TYR A 80 -2.94 0.79 11.72
N GLN A 81 -2.45 1.25 12.87
CA GLN A 81 -2.24 2.69 13.11
C GLN A 81 -1.25 3.27 12.09
N GLU A 82 -0.12 2.58 11.84
CA GLU A 82 0.87 3.00 10.83
C GLU A 82 0.24 3.07 9.42
N PHE A 83 -0.59 2.10 9.05
CA PHE A 83 -1.35 2.14 7.80
C PHE A 83 -2.28 3.36 7.73
N MET A 84 -3.02 3.65 8.79
CA MET A 84 -3.96 4.77 8.85
C MET A 84 -3.24 6.11 8.70
N GLU A 85 -2.10 6.29 9.38
CA GLU A 85 -1.28 7.50 9.27
C GLU A 85 -0.75 7.70 7.85
N LEU A 86 -0.17 6.66 7.24
CA LEU A 86 0.35 6.72 5.88
C LEU A 86 -0.75 7.00 4.87
N ASN A 87 -1.92 6.37 5.02
CA ASN A 87 -3.06 6.58 4.16
C ASN A 87 -3.58 8.02 4.27
N ALA A 88 -3.75 8.54 5.49
CA ALA A 88 -4.18 9.92 5.73
C ALA A 88 -3.20 10.95 5.14
N LYS A 89 -1.89 10.76 5.35
CA LYS A 89 -0.83 11.61 4.80
C LYS A 89 -0.85 11.61 3.28
N HIS A 90 -1.01 10.43 2.67
CA HIS A 90 -1.07 10.29 1.23
C HIS A 90 -2.32 10.95 0.64
N ARG A 91 -3.50 10.72 1.24
CA ARG A 91 -4.76 11.37 0.84
C ARG A 91 -4.65 12.89 0.89
N LEU A 92 -4.13 13.44 1.99
CA LEU A 92 -3.94 14.88 2.15
C LEU A 92 -3.00 15.47 1.09
N LYS A 93 -1.90 14.77 0.76
CA LYS A 93 -0.99 15.19 -0.33
C LYS A 93 -1.73 15.30 -1.67
N TYR A 94 -2.55 14.30 -2.01
CA TYR A 94 -3.33 14.32 -3.25
C TYR A 94 -4.41 15.39 -3.27
N GLU A 95 -5.13 15.58 -2.17
CA GLU A 95 -6.09 16.68 -2.02
C GLU A 95 -5.43 18.04 -2.21
N ASN A 96 -4.25 18.25 -1.62
CA ASN A 96 -3.49 19.49 -1.76
C ASN A 96 -3.03 19.73 -3.21
N MET A 97 -2.54 18.69 -3.89
CA MET A 97 -2.19 18.79 -5.32
C MET A 97 -3.41 19.13 -6.17
N TRP A 98 -4.56 18.52 -5.88
CA TRP A 98 -5.81 18.81 -6.56
C TRP A 98 -6.27 20.26 -6.35
N ARG A 99 -6.30 20.74 -5.10
CA ARG A 99 -6.66 22.13 -4.76
C ARG A 99 -5.78 23.13 -5.50
N ARG A 100 -4.46 22.91 -5.53
CA ARG A 100 -3.50 23.76 -6.27
C ARG A 100 -3.78 23.79 -7.77
N ARG A 101 -4.11 22.64 -8.38
CA ARG A 101 -4.47 22.56 -9.81
C ARG A 101 -5.78 23.29 -10.12
N LYS A 102 -6.79 23.17 -9.25
CA LYS A 102 -8.07 23.86 -9.39
C LYS A 102 -7.89 25.39 -9.31
N ALA A 103 -7.11 25.87 -8.34
CA ALA A 103 -6.82 27.30 -8.19
C ALA A 103 -6.10 27.88 -9.42
N ARG A 104 -5.12 27.18 -9.99
CA ARG A 104 -4.44 27.62 -11.23
C ARG A 104 -5.37 27.73 -12.43
N ARG A 105 -6.33 26.81 -12.56
CA ARG A 105 -7.34 26.84 -13.64
C ARG A 105 -8.37 27.97 -13.46
N ALA A 106 -8.62 28.41 -12.23
CA ALA A 106 -9.54 29.51 -11.95
C ALA A 106 -8.91 30.90 -12.19
N LEU A 107 -7.58 31.00 -12.13
CA LEU A 107 -6.82 32.24 -12.37
C LEU A 107 -6.44 32.47 -13.85
N SER A 108 -6.80 31.54 -14.75
CA SER A 108 -6.49 31.61 -16.19
C SER A 108 -7.69 32.06 -17.04
N TRP A 109 -8.63 32.80 -16.44
CA TRP A 109 -9.79 33.42 -17.07
C TRP A 109 -9.91 34.87 -16.61
#